data_AF-A0A1C7I468-F1
#
_entry.id   AF-A0A1C7I468-F1
#
_cell.length_a   1.000
_cell.length_b   1.000
_cell.length_c   1.000
_cell.angle_alpha   90.00
_cell.angle_beta   90.00
_cell.angle_gamma   90.00
#
_symmetry.space_group_name_H-M   'P 1'
#
loop_
_entity.id
_entity.type
_entity.pdbx_description
1 polymer ?
#
loop_
_entity_poly.entity_id
_entity_poly.type
_entity_poly.pdbx_seq_one_letter_code
_entity_poly.pdbx_strand_id
1 'polypeptide(L)' 'MTFKEKLQQEHPVLVNEKWQGGCNGCPETYGYEAESDCLALDDVTDEDRERLCAECWDREMPEEEKGENE' A
#
# COMPACT_ATOMS: atom_id res chain seq x y z
N MET A 1 7.35 3.03 9.48
CA MET A 1 6.96 1.69 8.97
C MET A 1 6.25 1.91 7.66
N THR A 2 6.47 1.04 6.68
CA THR A 2 5.76 1.15 5.39
C THR A 2 4.40 0.46 5.44
N PHE A 3 3.53 0.80 4.49
CA PHE A 3 2.23 0.13 4.38
C PHE A 3 2.41 -1.38 4.16
N LYS A 4 3.42 -1.77 3.38
CA LYS A 4 3.79 -3.16 3.12
C LYS A 4 4.19 -3.89 4.38
N GLU A 5 5.03 -3.26 5.21
CA GLU A 5 5.43 -3.84 6.49
C GLU A 5 4.24 -4.02 7.43
N LYS A 6 3.28 -3.07 7.44
CA LYS A 6 2.03 -3.21 8.21
C LYS A 6 1.18 -4.38 7.69
N LEU A 7 0.96 -4.43 6.38
CA LEU A 7 0.20 -5.50 5.74
C LEU A 7 0.84 -6.86 5.98
N GLN A 8 2.18 -6.95 5.94
CA GLN A 8 2.89 -8.19 6.21
C GLN A 8 2.72 -8.66 7.66
N GLN A 9 2.63 -7.73 8.61
CA GLN A 9 2.40 -8.05 10.02
C GLN A 9 0.95 -8.49 10.31
N GLU A 10 -0.04 -7.81 9.73
CA GLU A 10 -1.46 -8.11 9.96
C GLU A 10 -1.96 -9.27 9.08
N HIS A 11 -1.52 -9.30 7.82
CA HIS A 11 -1.98 -10.21 6.78
C HIS A 11 -0.84 -10.65 5.85
N PRO A 12 0.12 -11.47 6.32
CA PRO A 12 1.27 -11.92 5.52
C PRO A 12 0.87 -12.67 4.24
N VAL A 13 -0.33 -13.27 4.21
CA VAL A 13 -0.88 -13.96 3.03
C VAL A 13 -1.24 -13.01 1.88
N LEU A 14 -1.40 -11.72 2.17
CA LEU A 14 -1.73 -10.69 1.20
C LEU A 14 -0.47 -10.03 0.61
N VAL A 15 0.72 -10.35 1.13
CA VAL A 15 2.01 -9.95 0.58
C VAL A 15 2.61 -11.15 -0.17
N ASN A 16 2.63 -11.08 -1.50
CA ASN A 16 3.16 -12.12 -2.36
C ASN A 16 3.63 -11.54 -3.69
N GLU A 17 4.80 -11.97 -4.16
CA GLU A 17 5.37 -11.61 -5.48
C GLU A 17 4.47 -12.02 -6.66
N LYS A 18 3.50 -12.91 -6.44
CA LYS A 18 2.48 -13.27 -7.45
C LYS A 18 1.42 -12.19 -7.67
N TRP A 19 1.29 -11.24 -6.75
CA TRP A 19 0.37 -10.12 -6.88
C TRP A 19 1.07 -8.97 -7.61
N GLN A 20 0.30 -8.21 -8.39
CA GLN A 20 0.81 -7.02 -9.06
C GLN A 20 1.33 -6.02 -8.01
N GLY A 21 2.63 -5.75 -8.04
CA GLY A 21 3.30 -4.91 -7.04
C GLY A 21 3.52 -5.56 -5.66
N GLY A 22 3.35 -6.87 -5.56
CA GLY A 22 3.72 -7.65 -4.38
C GLY A 22 2.70 -7.66 -3.24
N CYS A 23 1.60 -6.91 -3.35
CA CYS A 23 0.55 -6.82 -2.33
C CYS A 23 -0.83 -6.89 -2.98
N ASN A 24 -1.79 -7.57 -2.34
CA ASN A 24 -3.14 -7.70 -2.85
C ASN A 24 -3.97 -6.46 -2.53
N GLY A 25 -4.37 -5.69 -3.55
CA GLY A 25 -5.19 -4.49 -3.40
C GLY A 25 -4.40 -3.24 -3.02
N CYS A 26 -5.12 -2.21 -2.55
CA CYS A 26 -4.55 -0.90 -2.21
C CYS A 26 -4.58 -0.66 -0.69
N PRO A 27 -3.67 0.18 -0.14
CA PRO A 27 -3.65 0.49 1.29
C PRO A 27 -4.98 1.04 1.85
N GLU A 28 -5.73 1.81 1.03
CA GLU A 28 -7.06 2.32 1.39
C GLU A 28 -8.07 1.20 1.67
N THR A 29 -7.96 0.06 0.98
CA THR A 29 -8.90 -1.07 1.13
C THR A 29 -8.80 -1.69 2.53
N TYR A 30 -7.65 -1.55 3.17
CA TYR A 30 -7.38 -2.01 4.53
C TYR A 30 -7.59 -0.90 5.58
N GLY A 31 -7.95 0.31 5.15
CA GLY A 31 -8.09 1.47 6.03
C GLY A 31 -6.75 1.99 6.56
N TYR A 32 -5.63 1.68 5.89
CA TYR A 32 -4.33 2.24 6.27
C TYR A 32 -4.18 3.70 5.84
N GLU A 33 -4.92 4.13 4.83
CA GLU A 33 -4.96 5.52 4.35
C GLU A 33 -6.37 5.91 3.91
N ALA A 34 -6.67 7.21 3.99
CA ALA A 34 -7.96 7.78 3.60
C ALA A 34 -8.11 8.00 2.09
N GLU A 35 -7.05 8.41 1.40
CA GLU A 35 -7.01 8.59 -0.06
C GLU A 35 -5.69 8.07 -0.59
N SER A 36 -5.72 6.91 -1.23
CA SER A 36 -4.54 6.34 -1.84
C SER A 36 -4.43 6.84 -3.27
N ASP A 37 -3.45 7.74 -3.48
CA ASP A 37 -2.97 8.15 -4.81
C ASP A 37 -2.26 7.00 -5.56
N CYS A 38 -2.60 5.75 -5.21
CA CYS A 38 -2.19 4.53 -5.90
C CYS A 38 -2.92 4.44 -7.24
N LEU A 39 -2.60 5.39 -8.10
CA LEU A 39 -2.66 5.29 -9.54
C LEU A 39 -4.00 4.85 -10.09
N ALA A 40 -4.90 5.82 -10.08
CA ALA A 40 -5.83 6.01 -11.19
C ALA A 40 -5.07 6.45 -12.47
N LEU A 41 -3.99 5.76 -12.85
CA LEU A 41 -3.36 5.97 -14.15
C LEU A 41 -3.92 4.91 -15.11
N ASP A 42 -5.03 5.23 -15.76
CA ASP A 42 -5.63 4.39 -16.82
C ASP A 42 -4.68 4.13 -18.01
N ASP A 43 -3.54 4.85 -18.09
CA ASP A 43 -2.61 4.85 -19.25
C ASP A 43 -1.22 4.26 -18.93
N VAL A 44 -1.07 3.42 -17.89
CA VAL A 44 0.21 2.73 -17.61
C VAL A 44 0.20 1.27 -18.08
N THR A 45 1.39 0.78 -18.47
CA THR A 45 1.56 -0.64 -18.81
C THR A 45 1.40 -1.53 -17.57
N ASP A 46 1.16 -2.83 -17.78
CA ASP A 46 1.12 -3.81 -16.70
C ASP A 46 2.39 -3.76 -15.82
N GLU A 47 3.55 -3.62 -16.43
CA GLU A 47 4.86 -3.58 -15.76
C GLU A 47 5.01 -2.30 -14.90
N ASP A 48 4.60 -1.16 -15.44
CA ASP A 48 4.59 0.11 -14.70
C ASP A 48 3.61 0.06 -13.52
N ARG A 49 2.42 -0.50 -13.74
CA ARG A 49 1.42 -0.71 -12.68
C ARG A 49 2.00 -1.55 -11.55
N GLU A 50 2.68 -2.65 -11.86
CA GLU A 50 3.34 -3.47 -10.83
C GLU A 50 4.38 -2.69 -10.04
N ARG A 51 5.27 -1.97 -10.74
CA ARG A 51 6.31 -1.16 -10.08
C ARG A 51 5.69 -0.13 -9.15
N LEU A 52 4.69 0.59 -9.63
CA LEU A 52 4.11 1.68 -8.89
C LEU A 52 3.20 1.21 -7.74
N CYS A 53 2.50 0.08 -7.90
CA CYS A 53 1.83 -0.58 -6.78
C CYS A 53 2.84 -0.95 -5.70
N ALA A 54 3.99 -1.52 -6.08
CA ALA A 54 5.06 -1.81 -5.12
C ALA A 54 5.54 -0.54 -4.41
N GLU A 55 5.77 0.57 -5.13
CA GLU A 55 6.18 1.85 -4.53
C GLU A 55 5.09 2.45 -3.61
N CYS A 56 3.80 2.32 -3.94
CA CYS A 56 2.72 2.74 -3.05
C CYS A 56 2.72 1.94 -1.74
N TRP A 57 3.02 0.64 -1.81
CA TRP A 57 3.13 -0.18 -0.61
C TRP A 57 4.44 0.06 0.15
N ASP A 58 5.53 0.41 -0.55
CA ASP A 58 6.84 0.71 0.03
C ASP A 58 6.93 2.13 0.61
N ARG A 59 5.97 3.02 0.29
CA ARG A 59 5.93 4.36 0.89
C ARG A 59 5.77 4.25 2.41
N GLU A 60 6.37 5.20 3.12
CA GLU A 60 6.20 5.29 4.56
C GLU A 60 4.75 5.63 4.88
N MET A 61 4.17 4.92 5.85
CA MET A 61 2.90 5.33 6.40
C MET A 61 3.09 6.71 7.04
N PRO A 62 2.16 7.66 6.85
CA PRO A 62 2.15 8.83 7.71
C PRO A 62 2.15 8.26 9.13
N GLU A 63 3.15 8.63 9.92
CA GLU A 63 3.10 8.33 11.34
C GLU A 63 1.76 8.91 11.78
N GLU A 64 0.84 8.05 12.22
CA GLU A 64 -0.25 8.50 13.06
C GLU A 64 0.47 9.15 14.24
N GLU A 65 0.72 10.46 14.14
CA GLU A 65 0.83 11.31 15.29
C GLU A 65 -0.40 10.94 16.08
N LYS A 66 -0.17 10.15 17.14
CA LYS A 66 -1.14 9.90 18.18
C LYS A 66 -1.45 11.28 18.72
N GLY A 67 -2.39 11.96 18.06
CA GLY A 67 -3.04 13.16 18.52
C GLY A 67 -3.62 12.78 19.86
N GLU A 68 -2.96 13.31 20.87
CA GLU A 68 -3.08 12.95 22.26
C GLU A 68 -4.55 13.02 22.71
N ASN A 69 -4.91 12.14 23.64
CA ASN A 69 -6.04 12.41 24.54
C ASN A 69 -5.84 13.83 25.12
N GLU A 70 -6.84 14.70 25.00
CA GLU A 70 -7.52 15.32 26.17
C GLU A 70 -8.84 15.98 25.77
#